data_AF-A0A1G2XNP7-F1
#
_entry.id   AF-A0A1G2XNP7-F1
#
_cell.length_a   1.000
_cell.length_b   1.000
_cell.length_c   1.000
_cell.angle_alpha   90.00
_cell.angle_beta   90.00
_cell.angle_gamma   90.00
#
_symmetry.space_group_name_H-M   'P 1'
#
loop_
_entity.id
_entity.type
_entity.pdbx_description
1 polymer ?
#
loop_
_entity_poly.entity_id
_entity_poly.type
_entity_poly.pdbx_seq_one_letter_code
_entity_poly.pdbx_strand_id
1 'polypeptide(L)' 'MKTRPMTILLVMLAGWINRHQQDMIEYLKAENAILKEKLGKKRIILSDQQRKTLAVLAKKIGRKALDEICCIFSPETIL' A
#
# COMPACT_ATOMS: atom_id res chain seq x y z
N MET A 1 -30.69 -14.03 -13.38
CA MET A 1 -29.90 -12.79 -13.44
C MET A 1 -29.16 -12.77 -14.77
N LYS A 2 -29.55 -11.91 -15.73
CA LYS A 2 -28.97 -11.88 -17.08
C LYS A 2 -27.62 -11.16 -17.01
N THR A 3 -26.53 -11.90 -16.82
CA THR A 3 -25.17 -11.33 -16.78
C THR A 3 -24.87 -10.73 -18.15
N ARG A 4 -24.83 -9.40 -18.23
CA ARG A 4 -24.43 -8.71 -19.46
C ARG A 4 -22.97 -9.11 -19.75
N PRO A 5 -22.63 -9.55 -20.98
CA PRO A 5 -21.27 -10.01 -21.30
C PRO A 5 -20.19 -8.96 -20.97
N MET A 6 -20.54 -7.68 -21.04
CA MET A 6 -19.73 -6.55 -20.58
C MET A 6 -19.34 -6.62 -19.10
N THR A 7 -20.25 -7.05 -18.22
CA THR A 7 -19.97 -7.17 -16.78
C THR A 7 -18.96 -8.27 -16.50
N ILE A 8 -19.03 -9.37 -17.24
CA ILE A 8 -18.08 -10.48 -17.10
C ILE A 8 -16.69 -10.03 -17.57
N LEU A 9 -16.61 -9.30 -18.70
CA LEU A 9 -15.36 -8.72 -19.20
C LEU A 9 -14.76 -7.73 -18.19
N LEU A 10 -15.58 -6.86 -17.59
CA LEU A 10 -15.13 -5.91 -16.56
C LEU A 10 -14.59 -6.62 -15.32
N VAL A 11 -15.24 -7.68 -14.85
CA VAL A 11 -14.77 -8.45 -13.68
C VAL A 11 -13.47 -9.19 -14.00
N MET A 12 -13.33 -9.76 -15.20
CA MET A 12 -12.08 -10.39 -15.63
C MET A 12 -10.92 -9.38 -15.69
N LEU A 13 -11.16 -8.19 -16.27
CA LEU A 13 -10.17 -7.11 -16.31
C LEU A 13 -9.81 -6.60 -14.91
N ALA A 14 -10.81 -6.37 -14.05
CA ALA A 14 -10.59 -5.95 -12.66
C ALA A 14 -9.78 -7.00 -11.88
N GLY A 15 -10.08 -8.29 -12.05
CA GLY A 15 -9.33 -9.37 -11.43
C GLY A 15 -7.89 -9.49 -11.95
N TRP A 16 -7.65 -9.22 -13.23
CA TRP A 16 -6.30 -9.18 -13.80
C TRP A 16 -5.49 -7.99 -13.27
N ILE A 17 -6.07 -6.80 -13.28
CA ILE A 17 -5.44 -5.58 -12.73
C ILE A 17 -5.15 -5.76 -11.24
N ASN A 18 -6.08 -6.34 -10.48
CA ASN A 18 -5.91 -6.58 -9.05
C ASN A 18 -4.74 -7.52 -8.76
N ARG A 19 -4.57 -8.60 -9.55
CA ARG A 19 -3.41 -9.50 -9.41
C ARG A 19 -2.09 -8.78 -9.68
N HIS A 20 -2.02 -8.01 -10.76
CA HIS A 20 -0.82 -7.23 -11.06
C HIS A 20 -0.50 -6.19 -9.97
N GLN A 21 -1.53 -5.55 -9.41
CA GLN A 21 -1.37 -4.63 -8.28
C GLN A 21 -0.88 -5.36 -7.02
N GLN A 22 -1.34 -6.59 -6.76
CA GLN A 22 -0.88 -7.40 -5.64
C GLN A 22 0.61 -7.73 -5.75
N ASP A 23 1.09 -8.11 -6.93
CA ASP A 23 2.51 -8.39 -7.17
C ASP A 23 3.38 -7.15 -6.88
N MET A 24 2.94 -5.96 -7.34
CA MET A 24 3.65 -4.71 -7.07
C MET A 24 3.66 -4.36 -5.57
N ILE A 25 2.55 -4.58 -4.87
CA ILE A 25 2.45 -4.37 -3.43
C ILE A 25 3.40 -5.31 -2.68
N GLU A 26 3.46 -6.59 -3.07
CA GLU A 26 4.34 -7.57 -2.45
C GLU A 26 5.81 -7.23 -2.65
N TYR A 27 6.19 -6.81 -3.86
CA TYR A 27 7.53 -6.29 -4.14
C TYR A 27 7.88 -5.10 -3.25
N LEU A 28 7.00 -4.09 -3.15
CA LEU A 28 7.22 -2.91 -2.31
C LEU A 28 7.26 -3.25 -0.82
N LYS A 29 6.51 -4.26 -0.36
CA LYS A 29 6.60 -4.76 1.02
C LYS A 29 7.96 -5.39 1.28
N ALA A 30 8.46 -6.23 0.36
CA ALA A 30 9.78 -6.84 0.47
C ALA A 30 10.89 -5.79 0.47
N GLU A 31 10.81 -4.78 -0.40
CA GLU A 31 11.76 -3.67 -0.45
C GLU A 31 11.73 -2.87 0.86
N ASN A 32 10.55 -2.52 1.38
CA ASN A 32 10.42 -1.86 2.68
C ASN A 32 11.00 -2.68 3.83
N ALA A 33 10.85 -4.01 3.82
CA ALA A 33 11.43 -4.90 4.83
C ALA A 33 12.96 -4.90 4.77
N ILE A 34 13.54 -5.01 3.57
CA ILE A 34 15.00 -4.92 3.36
C ILE A 34 15.53 -3.55 3.77
N LEU A 35 14.83 -2.47 3.42
CA LEU A 35 15.18 -1.11 3.83
C LEU A 35 15.13 -0.94 5.35
N LYS A 36 14.10 -1.50 6.00
CA LYS A 36 13.98 -1.51 7.47
C LYS A 36 15.14 -2.26 8.13
N GLU A 37 15.53 -3.40 7.57
CA GLU A 37 16.69 -4.17 8.04
C GLU A 37 18.01 -3.39 7.86
N LYS A 38 18.22 -2.79 6.68
CA LYS A 38 19.41 -1.98 6.38
C LYS A 38 19.51 -0.70 7.20
N LEU A 39 18.39 -0.05 7.50
CA LEU A 39 18.33 1.15 8.32
C LEU A 39 18.53 0.82 9.82
N GLY A 40 18.36 -0.44 10.23
CA GLY A 40 18.57 -0.90 11.60
C GLY A 40 17.69 -0.17 12.62
N LYS A 41 18.20 0.03 13.85
CA LYS A 41 17.51 0.77 14.94
C LYS A 41 17.52 2.29 14.77
N LYS A 42 17.95 2.83 13.63
CA LYS A 42 18.08 4.28 13.44
C LYS A 42 16.67 4.87 13.31
N ARG A 43 16.26 5.70 14.29
CA ARG A 43 14.98 6.42 14.23
C ARG A 43 15.00 7.33 13.00
N ILE A 44 14.17 7.02 12.01
CA ILE A 44 13.96 7.91 10.86
C ILE A 44 13.00 8.99 11.31
N ILE A 45 13.51 10.22 11.44
CA ILE A 45 12.70 11.39 11.74
C ILE A 45 12.17 11.90 10.41
N LEU A 46 10.86 11.77 10.21
CA LEU A 46 10.17 12.34 9.06
C LEU A 46 10.10 13.86 9.21
N SER A 47 10.38 14.60 8.14
CA SER A 47 10.08 16.03 8.08
C SER A 47 8.57 16.26 8.02
N ASP A 48 8.10 17.44 8.40
CA ASP A 48 6.66 17.76 8.37
C ASP A 48 6.05 17.63 6.96
N GLN A 49 6.83 17.92 5.91
CA GLN A 49 6.42 17.71 4.52
C GLN A 49 6.27 16.22 4.18
N GLN A 50 7.19 15.38 4.65
CA GLN A 50 7.12 13.93 4.46
C GLN A 50 5.93 13.34 5.22
N ARG A 51 5.69 13.77 6.47
CA ARG A 51 4.51 13.38 7.26
C ARG A 51 3.22 13.76 6.57
N LYS A 52 3.09 15.01 6.09
CA LYS A 52 1.87 15.48 5.41
C LYS A 52 1.59 14.68 4.14
N THR A 53 2.63 14.38 3.36
CA THR A 53 2.51 13.55 2.17
C THR A 53 2.04 12.13 2.52
N LEU A 54 2.65 11.50 3.52
CA LEU A 54 2.26 10.18 4.00
C LEU A 54 0.83 10.17 4.55
N ALA A 55 0.42 11.19 5.30
CA ALA A 55 -0.94 11.31 5.84
C ALA A 55 -2.00 11.41 4.74
N VAL A 56 -1.74 12.20 3.68
CA VAL A 56 -2.66 12.32 2.53
C VAL A 56 -2.78 10.99 1.78
N LEU A 57 -1.67 10.27 1.59
CA LEU A 57 -1.67 8.95 0.95
C LEU A 57 -2.35 7.91 1.85
N ALA A 58 -2.09 7.93 3.15
CA ALA A 58 -2.71 7.04 4.13
C ALA A 58 -4.23 7.23 4.20
N LYS A 59 -4.71 8.48 4.12
CA LYS A 59 -6.15 8.78 4.08
C LYS A 59 -6.84 8.22 2.83
N LYS A 60 -6.14 8.16 1.68
CA LYS A 60 -6.68 7.59 0.43
C LYS A 60 -6.75 6.06 0.46
N ILE A 61 -5.77 5.41 1.10
CA ILE A 61 -5.65 3.95 1.15
C ILE A 61 -6.50 3.35 2.28
N GLY A 62 -6.69 4.10 3.38
CA GLY A 62 -7.48 3.68 4.53
C GLY A 62 -6.69 2.82 5.53
N ARG A 63 -7.14 2.82 6.79
CA ARG A 63 -6.38 2.25 7.93
C ARG A 63 -6.11 0.75 7.81
N LYS A 64 -7.04 -0.02 7.24
CA LYS A 64 -6.90 -1.49 7.09
C LYS A 64 -5.81 -1.88 6.09
N ALA A 65 -5.79 -1.23 4.93
CA ALA A 65 -4.74 -1.48 3.94
C ALA A 65 -3.38 -0.94 4.40
N LEU A 66 -3.34 0.12 5.23
CA LEU A 66 -2.10 0.59 5.84
C LEU A 66 -1.48 -0.44 6.81
N ASP A 67 -2.31 -1.23 7.49
CA ASP A 67 -1.87 -2.27 8.43
C ASP A 67 -1.31 -3.50 7.69
N GLU A 68 -1.86 -3.79 6.51
CA GLU A 68 -1.36 -4.85 5.64
C GLU A 68 -0.06 -4.48 4.92
N ILE A 69 0.16 -3.19 4.63
CA ILE A 69 1.40 -2.69 4.04
C ILE A 69 2.44 -2.66 5.16
N CYS A 70 3.53 -3.41 4.98
CA CYS A 70 4.66 -3.48 5.90
C CYS A 70 5.45 -2.15 5.90
N CYS A 71 4.79 -1.07 6.30
CA CYS A 71 5.34 0.27 6.36
C CYS A 71 6.49 0.30 7.36
N ILE A 72 7.58 0.96 6.96
CA ILE A 72 8.73 1.25 7.84
C ILE A 72 8.27 2.09 9.06
N PHE A 73 7.19 2.86 8.89
CA PHE A 73 6.58 3.70 9.91
C PHE A 73 5.24 3.11 10.35
N SER A 74 5.01 3.02 11.65
CA SER A 74 3.72 2.58 12.18
C SER A 74 2.60 3.53 11.72
N PRO A 75 1.40 3.00 11.39
CA PRO A 75 0.24 3.82 11.03
C PRO A 75 -0.05 4.94 12.04
N GLU A 76 0.17 4.69 13.32
CA GLU A 76 0.00 5.67 14.42
C GLU A 76 0.97 6.86 14.35
N THR A 77 2.07 6.75 13.59
CA THR A 77 3.01 7.87 13.37
C THR A 77 2.65 8.71 12.14
N ILE A 78 1.74 8.21 11.29
CA ILE A 78 1.36 8.83 10.01
C ILE A 78 -0.01 9.51 10.08
N LEU A 79 -0.95 8.96 10.85
CA LEU A 79 -2.37 9.34 10.88
C LEU A 79 -2.69 10.48 11.85
#